data_AF-A0A2P4YNW9-F1
#
_entry.id   AF-A0A2P4YNW9-F1
#
_cell.length_a   1.000
_cell.length_b   1.000
_cell.length_c   1.000
_cell.angle_alpha   90.00
_cell.angle_beta   90.00
_cell.angle_gamma   90.00
#
_symmetry.space_group_name_H-M   'P 1'
#
loop_
_entity.id
_entity.type
_entity.pdbx_description
1 polymer ?
#
loop_
_entity_poly.entity_id
_entity_poly.type
_entity_poly.pdbx_seq_one_letter_code
_entity_poly.pdbx_strand_id
1 'polypeptide(L)' 'MVGIFGGDALRSLAAATPAEQVERIEAFDTYERGLIAHVQALHTPVAEMKPAQPKPLRLK' A
#
# COMPACT_ATOMS: atom_id res chain seq x y z
N MET A 1 3.35 -8.06 10.17
CA MET A 1 2.46 -9.12 9.63
C MET A 1 1.01 -9.00 10.12
N VAL A 2 0.62 -7.91 10.78
CA VAL A 2 -0.79 -7.54 10.99
C VAL A 2 -0.95 -6.13 10.43
N GLY A 3 -1.12 -6.04 9.13
CA GLY A 3 -1.44 -4.78 8.45
C GLY A 3 -2.94 -4.73 8.23
N ILE A 4 -3.56 -3.58 8.53
CA ILE A 4 -4.85 -3.04 8.02
C ILE A 4 -6.12 -3.91 8.07
N PHE A 5 -6.02 -5.21 8.34
CA PHE A 5 -7.14 -6.12 8.43
C PHE A 5 -7.71 -6.09 9.83
N GLY A 6 -8.99 -5.70 9.92
CA GLY A 6 -9.73 -5.70 11.17
C GLY A 6 -9.81 -7.10 11.77
N GLY A 7 -10.02 -7.17 13.09
CA GLY A 7 -10.09 -8.44 13.83
C GLY A 7 -11.13 -9.43 13.26
N ASP A 8 -12.20 -8.92 12.63
CA ASP A 8 -13.20 -9.73 11.94
C ASP A 8 -12.66 -10.41 10.68
N ALA A 9 -11.80 -9.75 9.90
CA ALA A 9 -11.19 -10.36 8.72
C ALA A 9 -10.25 -11.52 9.13
N LEU A 10 -9.51 -11.36 10.23
CA LEU A 10 -8.67 -12.41 10.79
C LEU A 10 -9.50 -13.55 11.39
N ARG A 11 -10.65 -13.24 12.02
CA ARG A 11 -11.60 -14.25 12.51
C ARG A 11 -12.26 -15.02 11.38
N SER A 12 -12.63 -14.36 10.28
CA SER A 12 -13.14 -15.02 9.07
C SER A 12 -12.09 -15.88 8.38
N LEU A 13 -10.81 -15.48 8.41
CA LEU A 13 -9.71 -16.32 7.94
C LEU A 13 -9.53 -17.55 8.82
N ALA A 14 -9.56 -17.40 10.15
CA ALA A 14 -9.42 -18.51 11.09
C ALA A 14 -10.56 -19.53 11.03
N ALA A 15 -11.75 -19.11 10.60
CA ALA A 15 -12.92 -19.98 10.44
C ALA A 15 -12.99 -20.73 9.10
N ALA A 16 -12.16 -20.36 8.13
CA ALA A 16 -12.14 -20.97 6.81
C ALA A 16 -11.47 -22.35 6.83
N THR A 17 -11.86 -23.23 5.92
CA THR A 17 -11.23 -24.55 5.78
C THR A 17 -9.76 -24.41 5.35
N PRO A 18 -8.90 -25.41 5.60
CA PRO A 18 -7.49 -25.31 5.25
C PRO A 18 -7.22 -24.96 3.77
N ALA A 19 -8.04 -25.46 2.85
CA ALA A 19 -7.92 -25.13 1.43
C ALA A 19 -8.29 -23.67 1.13
N GLU A 20 -9.40 -23.19 1.70
CA GLU A 20 -9.85 -21.81 1.55
C GLU A 20 -8.91 -20.80 2.24
N GLN A 21 -8.24 -21.21 3.33
CA GLN A 21 -7.23 -20.38 3.99
C GLN A 21 -6.03 -20.12 3.09
N VAL A 22 -5.52 -21.16 2.42
CA VAL A 22 -4.40 -21.02 1.49
C VAL A 22 -4.76 -20.06 0.36
N GLU A 23 -5.93 -20.24 -0.26
CA GLU A 23 -6.42 -19.37 -1.32
C GLU A 23 -6.58 -17.92 -0.85
N ARG A 24 -7.14 -17.70 0.34
CA ARG A 24 -7.29 -16.35 0.91
C ARG A 24 -5.95 -15.68 1.22
N ILE A 25 -4.98 -16.42 1.75
CA ILE A 25 -3.64 -15.90 2.03
C ILE A 25 -2.96 -15.48 0.71
N GLU A 26 -3.10 -16.27 -0.34
CA GLU A 26 -2.54 -15.96 -1.66
C GLU A 26 -3.22 -14.74 -2.31
N ALA A 27 -4.54 -14.62 -2.15
CA ALA A 27 -5.29 -13.44 -2.55
C ALA A 27 -4.84 -12.18 -1.78
N PHE A 28 -4.56 -12.31 -0.48
CA PHE A 28 -4.03 -11.22 0.33
C PHE A 28 -2.61 -10.82 -0.10
N ASP A 29 -1.70 -11.77 -0.34
CA ASP A 29 -0.34 -11.48 -0.83
C ASP A 29 -0.37 -10.75 -2.18
N THR A 30 -1.23 -11.20 -3.10
CA THR A 30 -1.41 -10.53 -4.41
C THR A 30 -1.94 -9.10 -4.24
N TYR A 31 -2.95 -8.90 -3.39
CA TYR A 31 -3.50 -7.58 -3.11
C TYR A 31 -2.47 -6.65 -2.48
N GLU A 32 -1.69 -7.14 -1.51
CA GLU A 32 -0.64 -6.36 -0.85
C GLU A 32 0.43 -5.92 -1.86
N ARG A 33 0.91 -6.85 -2.70
CA ARG A 33 1.88 -6.53 -3.77
C ARG A 33 1.33 -5.51 -4.76
N GLY A 34 0.07 -5.65 -5.17
CA GLY A 34 -0.59 -4.70 -6.05
C GLY A 34 -0.72 -3.31 -5.43
N LEU A 35 -1.08 -3.25 -4.14
CA LEU A 35 -1.15 -2.00 -3.39
C LEU A 35 0.23 -1.35 -3.23
N ILE A 36 1.25 -2.14 -2.91
CA ILE A 36 2.63 -1.67 -2.80
C ILE A 36 3.12 -1.12 -4.14
N ALA A 37 2.88 -1.83 -5.25
CA ALA A 37 3.25 -1.37 -6.59
C ALA A 37 2.51 -0.06 -6.96
N HIS A 38 1.23 0.04 -6.62
CA HIS A 38 0.45 1.26 -6.84
C HIS A 38 0.98 2.43 -6.02
N VAL A 39 1.23 2.25 -4.73
CA VAL A 39 1.80 3.28 -3.84
C VAL A 39 3.20 3.69 -4.29
N GLN A 40 4.04 2.74 -4.71
CA GLN A 40 5.34 3.05 -5.29
C GLN A 40 5.20 3.88 -6.55
N ALA A 41 4.31 3.50 -7.48
CA ALA A 41 4.06 4.27 -8.70
C ALA A 41 3.53 5.69 -8.40
N LEU A 42 2.77 5.88 -7.31
CA LEU A 42 2.36 7.20 -6.84
C LEU A 42 3.48 8.00 -6.15
N HIS A 43 4.48 7.34 -5.58
CA HIS A 43 5.64 7.98 -4.97
C HIS A 43 6.70 8.39 -6.02
N THR A 44 6.83 7.67 -7.14
CA THR A 44 7.79 7.95 -8.20
C THR A 44 7.62 9.30 -8.96
N PRO A 45 6.41 9.89 -9.18
CA PRO A 45 6.30 11.20 -9.85
C PRO A 45 6.85 12.37 -9.02
N VAL A 46 7.21 12.18 -7.75
CA VAL A 46 7.85 13.24 -6.93
C VAL A 46 9.26 13.59 -7.42
N ALA A 47 9.94 12.68 -8.12
CA ALA A 47 11.32 12.90 -8.58
C ALA A 47 11.44 13.81 -9.82
N GLU A 48 10.38 13.91 -10.65
CA GLU A 48 10.37 14.82 -11.82
C GLU A 48 9.86 16.24 -11.49
N MET A 49 9.42 16.49 -10.26
CA MET A 49 9.25 17.86 -9.79
C MET A 49 10.65 18.44 -9.53
N LYS A 50 11.28 18.99 -10.58
CA LYS A 50 12.38 19.94 -10.44
C LYS A 50 12.01 20.87 -9.28
N PRO A 51 12.83 21.03 -8.22
CA PRO A 51 12.59 22.07 -7.26
C PRO A 51 12.69 23.38 -8.04
N ALA A 52 11.54 23.95 -8.40
CA ALA A 52 11.47 25.31 -8.89
C ALA A 52 11.93 26.14 -7.70
N GLN A 53 13.24 26.41 -7.64
CA GLN A 53 13.82 27.28 -6.63
C GLN A 53 12.91 28.50 -6.53
N PRO A 54 12.23 28.71 -5.37
CA PRO A 54 11.43 29.88 -5.21
C PRO A 54 12.39 31.06 -5.36
N LYS A 55 12.13 31.90 -6.35
CA LYS A 55 12.92 33.10 -6.64
C LYS A 55 13.00 33.90 -5.32
N PRO A 56 14.19 34.32 -4.85
CA PRO A 56 14.28 35.05 -3.59
C PRO A 56 13.45 36.33 -3.70
N LEU A 57 12.35 36.39 -2.95
CA LEU A 57 11.53 37.59 -2.83
C LEU A 57 12.36 38.63 -2.07
N ARG A 58 12.98 39.54 -2.83
CA ARG A 58 13.66 40.70 -2.28
C ARG A 58 12.59 41.64 -1.72
N LEU A 59 12.42 41.61 -0.40
CA LEU A 59 11.70 42.65 0.33
C LEU A 59 12.53 43.93 0.26
N LYS A 60 11.89 45.02 -0.18
CA LYS A 60 12.47 46.36 -0.17
C LYS A 60 12.51 46.92 1.24
#